data_AF-A0A1J3FHM4-F1
#
_entry.id   AF-A0A1J3FHM4-F1
#
_cell.length_a   1.000
_cell.length_b   1.000
_cell.length_c   1.000
_cell.angle_alpha   90.00
_cell.angle_beta   90.00
_cell.angle_gamma   90.00
#
_symmetry.space_group_name_H-M   'P 1'
#
loop_
_entity.id
_entity.type
_entity.pdbx_description
1 polymer ?
#
loop_
_entity_poly.entity_id
_entity_poly.type
_entity_poly.pdbx_seq_one_letter_code
_entity_poly.pdbx_strand_id
1 'polypeptide(L)' 'EEGSMPCLRTLSIIGCRMLKEVPDGLKYVTSLKELNIELMKKEWTVKLSEGGEDYYKVQHIPRVQFLRCEEE' A
#
# COMPACT_ATOMS: atom_id res chain seq x y z
N GLU A 1 1.41 -3.39 -20.83
CA GLU A 1 2.45 -2.62 -20.13
C GLU A 1 3.22 -3.54 -19.19
N GLU A 2 4.31 -4.12 -19.68
CA GLU A 2 5.21 -4.98 -18.92
C GLU A 2 6.40 -4.11 -18.52
N GLY A 3 6.28 -3.42 -17.38
CA GLY A 3 7.25 -2.39 -17.01
C GLY A 3 6.95 -1.67 -15.69
N SER A 4 6.20 -2.28 -14.78
CA SER A 4 5.94 -1.66 -13.48
C SER A 4 7.11 -1.97 -12.54
N MET A 5 8.14 -1.11 -12.62
CA MET A 5 9.22 -0.97 -11.64
C MET A 5 9.79 -2.31 -11.09
N PRO A 6 10.46 -3.13 -11.91
CA PRO A 6 10.98 -4.46 -11.51
C PRO A 6 12.03 -4.42 -10.40
N CYS A 7 12.58 -3.25 -10.11
CA CYS A 7 13.57 -3.03 -9.07
C CYS A 7 12.98 -2.41 -7.81
N LEU A 8 11.69 -2.06 -7.79
CA LEU A 8 11.07 -1.42 -6.63
C LEU A 8 10.89 -2.46 -5.53
N ARG A 9 11.65 -2.28 -4.44
CA ARG A 9 11.63 -3.17 -3.26
C ARG A 9 10.90 -2.57 -2.08
N THR A 10 10.88 -1.25 -1.97
CA THR A 10 10.22 -0.52 -0.89
C THR A 10 9.40 0.62 -1.48
N LEU A 11 8.16 0.75 -1.03
CA LEU A 11 7.25 1.84 -1.37
C LEU A 11 6.79 2.49 -0.07
N SER A 12 6.81 3.82 -0.01
CA SER A 12 6.34 4.57 1.16
C SER A 12 5.33 5.62 0.70
N ILE A 13 4.14 5.60 1.29
CA ILE A 13 3.06 6.55 1.03
C ILE A 13 2.86 7.35 2.32
N ILE A 14 3.22 8.64 2.26
CA ILE A 14 3.32 9.48 3.45
C ILE A 14 2.48 10.75 3.26
N GLY A 15 1.52 10.99 4.14
CA GLY A 15 0.77 12.26 4.19
C GLY A 15 -0.16 12.53 3.00
N CYS A 16 -0.48 11.51 2.19
CA CYS A 16 -1.34 11.65 1.01
C CYS A 16 -2.84 11.64 1.34
N ARG A 17 -3.34 12.68 2.01
CA ARG A 17 -4.73 12.76 2.51
C ARG A 17 -5.84 12.71 1.44
N MET A 18 -5.51 13.04 0.19
CA MET A 18 -6.45 13.00 -0.94
C MET A 18 -6.45 11.65 -1.68
N LEU A 19 -5.50 10.77 -1.38
CA LEU A 19 -5.43 9.45 -1.99
C LEU A 19 -6.57 8.59 -1.42
N LYS A 20 -7.40 8.02 -2.29
CA LYS A 20 -8.58 7.22 -1.91
C LYS A 20 -8.33 5.70 -1.96
N GLU A 21 -7.44 5.28 -2.83
CA GLU A 21 -7.08 3.87 -3.06
C GLU A 21 -5.66 3.77 -3.63
N VAL A 22 -5.02 2.63 -3.44
CA VAL A 22 -3.77 2.32 -4.15
C VAL A 22 -4.08 1.92 -5.58
N PRO A 23 -3.20 2.24 -6.54
CA PRO A 23 -3.40 1.86 -7.93
C PRO A 23 -3.49 0.34 -8.06
N ASP A 24 -4.46 -0.15 -8.85
CA ASP A 24 -4.63 -1.58 -9.14
C ASP A 24 -3.35 -2.19 -9.73
N GLY A 25 -2.58 -1.38 -10.46
CA GLY A 25 -1.26 -1.75 -10.99
C GLY A 25 -0.23 -2.20 -9.93
N LEU A 26 -0.43 -1.85 -8.66
CA LEU A 26 0.46 -2.25 -7.56
C LEU A 26 0.50 -3.77 -7.39
N LYS A 27 -0.59 -4.48 -7.74
CA LYS A 27 -0.66 -5.95 -7.66
C LYS A 27 0.33 -6.66 -8.59
N TYR A 28 0.82 -5.98 -9.62
CA TYR A 28 1.78 -6.52 -10.57
C TYR A 28 3.24 -6.22 -10.19
N VAL A 29 3.48 -5.44 -9.13
CA VAL A 29 4.83 -5.07 -8.66
C VAL A 29 5.37 -6.15 -7.73
N THR A 30 5.60 -7.35 -8.27
CA THR A 30 6.04 -8.53 -7.52
C THR A 30 7.43 -8.40 -6.88
N SER A 31 8.24 -7.43 -7.32
CA SER A 31 9.52 -7.09 -6.71
C SER A 31 9.39 -6.41 -5.35
N LEU A 32 8.21 -5.86 -5.03
CA LEU A 32 7.97 -5.09 -3.83
C LEU A 32 8.00 -6.00 -2.61
N LYS A 33 8.85 -5.64 -1.64
CA LYS A 33 9.06 -6.36 -0.38
C LYS A 33 8.48 -5.62 0.81
N GLU A 34 8.42 -4.30 0.73
CA GLU A 34 7.94 -3.48 1.82
C GLU A 34 7.03 -2.34 1.34
N LEU A 35 5.90 -2.19 2.03
CA LEU A 35 4.98 -1.07 1.88
C LEU A 35 4.82 -0.37 3.23
N ASN A 36 5.18 0.91 3.29
CA ASN A 36 5.01 1.75 4.47
C ASN A 36 3.92 2.79 4.21
N ILE A 37 2.90 2.80 5.05
CA ILE A 37 1.81 3.77 5.02
C ILE A 37 1.95 4.64 6.27
N GLU A 38 2.25 5.93 6.11
CA GLU A 38 2.49 6.85 7.23
C GLU A 38 1.67 8.15 7.12
N LEU A 39 1.17 8.68 8.24
CA LEU A 39 0.41 9.94 8.28
C LEU A 39 -0.80 9.93 7.33
N MET A 40 -1.40 8.76 7.14
CA MET A 40 -2.58 8.53 6.30
C MET A 40 -3.82 8.37 7.19
N LYS A 41 -5.00 8.36 6.58
CA LYS A 41 -6.26 8.10 7.29
C LYS A 41 -6.33 6.64 7.71
N LYS A 42 -6.84 6.33 8.92
CA LYS A 42 -7.02 4.95 9.40
C LYS A 42 -7.80 4.03 8.46
N GLU A 43 -8.66 4.58 7.60
CA GLU A 43 -9.35 3.82 6.53
C GLU A 43 -8.36 3.01 5.67
N TRP A 44 -7.16 3.54 5.43
CA TRP A 44 -6.10 2.84 4.70
C TRP A 44 -5.61 1.59 5.40
N THR A 45 -5.48 1.64 6.73
CA THR A 45 -5.12 0.47 7.52
C THR A 45 -6.17 -0.61 7.37
N VAL A 46 -7.45 -0.26 7.37
CA VAL A 46 -8.56 -1.23 7.23
C VAL A 46 -8.63 -1.80 5.82
N LYS A 47 -8.55 -0.95 4.79
CA LYS A 47 -8.61 -1.35 3.37
C LYS A 47 -7.46 -2.27 2.96
N LEU A 48 -6.26 -2.03 3.48
CA LEU A 48 -5.05 -2.78 3.13
C LEU A 48 -4.72 -3.92 4.10
N SER A 49 -5.48 -4.09 5.19
CA SER A 49 -5.33 -5.24 6.09
C SER A 49 -6.00 -6.50 5.52
N GLU A 50 -5.67 -7.67 6.07
CA GLU A 50 -6.27 -8.95 5.68
C GLU A 50 -7.80 -8.89 5.73
N GLY A 51 -8.45 -9.23 4.61
CA GLY A 51 -9.91 -9.14 4.46
C GLY A 51 -10.44 -7.75 4.07
N GLY A 52 -9.59 -6.73 3.95
CA GLY A 52 -9.94 -5.40 3.47
C GLY A 52 -10.19 -5.36 1.96
N GLU A 53 -10.91 -4.33 1.51
CA GLU A 53 -11.31 -4.13 0.11
C GLU A 53 -10.12 -4.09 -0.86
N ASP A 54 -9.02 -3.44 -0.47
CA ASP A 54 -7.82 -3.28 -1.29
C ASP A 54 -6.73 -4.31 -0.97
N TYR A 55 -6.98 -5.25 -0.05
CA TYR A 55 -5.97 -6.22 0.37
C TYR A 55 -5.40 -7.02 -0.79
N TYR A 56 -6.25 -7.37 -1.77
CA TYR A 56 -5.81 -8.13 -2.95
C TYR A 56 -4.73 -7.42 -3.77
N LYS A 57 -4.62 -6.08 -3.66
CA LYS A 57 -3.60 -5.28 -4.35
C LYS A 57 -2.23 -5.37 -3.66
N VAL A 58 -2.20 -5.66 -2.36
CA VAL A 58 -0.99 -5.67 -1.52
C VAL A 58 -0.63 -7.03 -0.91
N GLN A 59 -1.49 -8.05 -1.08
CA GLN A 59 -1.31 -9.40 -0.51
C GLN A 59 0.02 -10.08 -0.89
N HIS A 60 0.64 -9.69 -2.01
CA HIS A 60 1.91 -10.25 -2.47
C HIS A 60 3.13 -9.63 -1.76
N ILE A 61 2.92 -8.55 -1.00
CA ILE A 61 3.96 -7.78 -0.31
C ILE A 61 4.18 -8.40 1.07
N PRO A 62 5.38 -8.93 1.38
CA PRO A 62 5.63 -9.65 2.63
C PRO A 62 5.63 -8.76 3.87
N ARG A 63 5.88 -7.45 3.73
CA ARG A 63 5.89 -6.50 4.85
C ARG A 63 5.04 -5.28 4.53
N VAL A 64 3.93 -5.12 5.25
CA VAL A 64 3.09 -3.93 5.18
C VAL A 64 3.05 -3.30 6.57
N GLN A 65 3.48 -2.04 6.67
CA GLN A 65 3.56 -1.31 7.93
C GLN A 65 2.66 -0.07 7.87
N PHE A 66 1.90 0.13 8.95
CA PHE A 66 1.06 1.31 9.15
C PHE A 66 1.60 2.09 10.34
N LEU A 67 2.09 3.29 10.10
CA LEU A 67 2.75 4.12 11.10
C LEU A 67 2.00 5.45 11.24
N ARG A 68 1.68 5.86 12.48
CA ARG A 68 1.03 7.16 12.74
C ARG A 68 -0.22 7.41 11.85
N CYS A 69 -1.02 6.36 11.65
CA CYS A 69 -2.27 6.43 10.91
C CYS A 69 -3.35 6.89 11.89
N GLU A 70 -3.82 8.13 11.75
CA GLU A 70 -4.75 8.75 12.71
C GLU A 70 -6.20 8.39 12.35
N GLU A 71 -7.02 8.15 13.38
CA GLU A 71 -8.48 8.25 13.24
C GLU A 71 -8.77 9.75 13.27
N GLU A 72 -9.34 10.28 12.18
CA GLU A 72 -9.77 11.69 12.16
C GLU A 72 -10.66 12.04 13.35
#